data_AF-K9E042-F1
#
_entry.id   AF-K9E042-F1
#
_cell.length_a   1.000
_cell.length_b   1.000
_cell.length_c   1.000
_cell.angle_alpha   90.00
_cell.angle_beta   90.00
_cell.angle_gamma   90.00
#
_symmetry.space_group_name_H-M   'P 1'
#
loop_
_entity.id
_entity.type
_entity.pdbx_description
1 polymer ?
#
loop_
_entity_poly.entity_id
_entity_poly.type
_entity_poly.pdbx_seq_one_letter_code
_entity_poly.pdbx_strand_id
1 'polypeptide(L)'
;MEKQERESKKEVIGKLNRKILDLTVQNKKIRENSSVEALFILGELEQGRLIVEKITDSERQHIFDYLDLVHANFISRIKANFDLTKGELLLAALIKVGFSVKQLMIVFDCETRSIYKNKQRLKAHLKLKKEDSLEQMIAFY
;
A
#
# COMPACT_ATOMS: atom_id res chain seq x y z
N MET A 1 -34.82 31.33 25.46
CA MET A 1 -33.58 31.46 24.67
C MET A 1 -32.66 30.25 24.87
N GLU A 2 -32.17 29.96 26.08
CA GLU A 2 -31.26 28.80 26.33
C GLU A 2 -31.85 27.42 26.00
N LYS A 3 -33.15 27.20 26.22
CA LYS A 3 -33.80 25.90 25.94
C LYS A 3 -33.85 25.58 24.44
N GLN A 4 -34.14 26.60 23.63
CA GLN A 4 -34.21 26.51 22.17
C GLN A 4 -32.81 26.33 21.56
N GLU A 5 -31.79 26.96 22.17
CA GLU A 5 -30.40 26.76 21.78
C GLU A 5 -29.90 25.34 22.10
N ARG A 6 -30.28 24.77 23.24
CA ARG A 6 -29.99 23.37 23.60
C ARG A 6 -30.66 22.37 22.66
N GLU A 7 -31.90 22.64 22.24
CA GLU A 7 -32.62 21.80 21.27
C GLU A 7 -31.97 21.85 19.88
N SER A 8 -31.58 23.05 19.42
CA SER A 8 -30.84 23.22 18.17
C SER A 8 -29.50 22.47 18.18
N LYS A 9 -28.73 22.57 19.28
CA LYS A 9 -27.47 21.81 19.44
C LYS A 9 -27.69 20.30 19.41
N LYS A 10 -28.74 19.78 20.05
CA LYS A 10 -29.11 18.35 19.98
C LYS A 10 -29.43 17.90 18.57
N GLU A 11 -30.14 18.72 17.80
CA GLU A 11 -30.47 18.41 16.41
C GLU A 11 -29.20 18.37 15.53
N VAL A 12 -28.28 19.33 15.70
CA VAL A 12 -26.99 19.36 15.00
C VAL A 12 -26.16 18.12 15.35
N ILE A 13 -26.06 17.76 16.63
CA ILE A 13 -25.37 16.53 17.06
C ILE A 13 -25.99 15.30 16.41
N GLY A 14 -27.31 15.22 16.34
CA GLY A 14 -28.02 14.13 15.65
C GLY A 14 -27.69 14.05 14.15
N LYS A 15 -27.59 15.19 13.47
CA LYS A 15 -27.17 15.26 12.05
C LYS A 15 -25.71 14.82 11.87
N LEU A 16 -24.81 15.27 12.73
CA LEU A 16 -23.40 14.89 12.70
C LEU A 16 -23.20 13.39 12.95
N ASN A 17 -23.90 12.82 13.93
CA ASN A 17 -23.82 11.38 14.23
C ASN A 17 -24.29 10.52 13.06
N ARG A 18 -25.37 10.91 12.37
CA ARG A 18 -25.80 10.24 11.13
C ARG A 18 -24.72 10.31 10.04
N LYS A 19 -24.12 11.48 9.84
CA LYS A 19 -23.05 11.67 8.86
C LYS A 19 -21.82 10.80 9.16
N ILE A 20 -21.44 10.69 10.43
CA ILE A 20 -20.33 9.81 10.87
C ILE A 20 -20.65 8.35 10.53
N LEU A 21 -21.88 7.90 10.79
CA LEU A 21 -22.30 6.53 10.48
C LEU A 21 -22.26 6.25 8.97
N ASP A 22 -22.82 7.15 8.16
CA ASP A 22 -22.82 7.02 6.70
C ASP A 22 -21.38 6.97 6.13
N LEU A 23 -20.51 7.87 6.59
CA LEU A 23 -19.11 7.89 6.20
C LEU A 23 -18.37 6.62 6.65
N THR A 24 -18.70 6.06 7.81
CA THR A 24 -18.12 4.80 8.29
C THR A 24 -18.49 3.64 7.37
N VAL A 25 -19.74 3.55 6.93
CA VAL A 25 -20.22 2.53 5.98
C VAL A 25 -19.58 2.70 4.61
N GLN A 26 -19.52 3.94 4.10
CA GLN A 26 -18.86 4.22 2.81
C GLN A 26 -17.38 3.87 2.84
N ASN A 27 -16.66 4.27 3.89
CA ASN A 27 -15.26 3.91 4.08
C ASN A 27 -15.04 2.40 4.21
N LYS A 28 -16.01 1.66 4.78
CA LYS A 28 -15.96 0.20 4.81
C LYS A 28 -16.06 -0.38 3.40
N LYS A 29 -17.04 0.04 2.60
CA LYS A 29 -17.21 -0.41 1.21
C LYS A 29 -16.01 -0.08 0.32
N ILE A 30 -15.46 1.13 0.44
CA ILE A 30 -14.27 1.55 -0.31
C ILE A 30 -13.07 0.66 0.04
N ARG A 31 -12.89 0.33 1.33
CA ARG A 31 -11.83 -0.58 1.79
C ARG A 31 -12.04 -2.01 1.28
N GLU A 32 -13.27 -2.51 1.31
CA GLU A 32 -13.61 -3.84 0.80
C GLU A 32 -13.32 -3.96 -0.70
N ASN A 33 -13.78 -3.00 -1.50
CA ASN A 33 -13.51 -2.97 -2.95
C ASN A 33 -12.00 -2.85 -3.21
N SER A 34 -11.30 -1.85 -2.65
CA SER A 34 -9.86 -1.71 -2.91
C SER A 34 -9.04 -2.95 -2.49
N SER A 35 -9.51 -3.73 -1.52
CA SER A 35 -8.86 -4.99 -1.12
C SER A 35 -9.08 -6.11 -2.12
N VAL A 36 -10.29 -6.23 -2.69
CA VAL A 36 -10.60 -7.26 -3.71
C VAL A 36 -9.77 -7.03 -4.97
N GLU A 37 -9.74 -5.78 -5.45
CA GLU A 37 -8.98 -5.39 -6.63
C GLU A 37 -7.48 -5.64 -6.41
N ALA A 38 -6.92 -5.22 -5.26
CA ALA A 38 -5.52 -5.45 -4.93
C ALA A 38 -5.16 -6.94 -4.86
N LEU A 39 -5.99 -7.75 -4.20
CA LEU A 39 -5.78 -9.21 -4.10
C LEU A 39 -5.81 -9.89 -5.46
N PHE A 40 -6.73 -9.47 -6.34
CA PHE A 40 -6.77 -9.97 -7.71
C PHE A 40 -5.47 -9.64 -8.46
N ILE A 41 -5.04 -8.38 -8.44
CA ILE A 41 -3.81 -7.93 -9.11
C ILE A 41 -2.59 -8.68 -8.55
N LEU A 42 -2.46 -8.79 -7.23
CA LEU A 42 -1.37 -9.52 -6.58
C LEU A 42 -1.37 -11.00 -6.96
N GLY A 43 -2.55 -11.64 -7.06
CA GLY A 43 -2.68 -13.01 -7.53
C GLY A 43 -2.27 -13.21 -8.99
N GLU A 44 -2.60 -12.27 -9.87
CA GLU A 44 -2.15 -12.29 -11.28
C GLU A 44 -0.64 -12.10 -11.42
N LEU A 45 -0.05 -11.21 -10.61
CA LEU A 45 1.40 -11.00 -10.54
C LEU A 45 2.11 -12.24 -9.98
N GLU A 46 1.60 -12.84 -8.91
CA GLU A 46 2.18 -14.04 -8.29
C GLU A 46 2.24 -15.23 -9.26
N GLN A 47 1.20 -15.36 -10.08
CA GLN A 47 1.07 -16.41 -11.10
C GLN A 47 1.81 -16.06 -12.42
N GLY A 48 2.41 -14.87 -12.51
CA GLY A 48 3.17 -14.42 -13.68
C GLY A 48 2.31 -14.12 -14.91
N ARG A 49 0.99 -13.95 -14.75
CA ARG A 49 0.07 -13.57 -15.84
C ARG A 49 0.06 -12.07 -16.11
N LEU A 50 0.45 -11.28 -15.11
CA LEU A 50 0.59 -9.83 -15.19
C LEU A 50 2.04 -9.44 -14.89
N ILE A 51 2.50 -8.35 -15.51
CA ILE A 51 3.81 -7.75 -15.25
C ILE A 51 3.64 -6.29 -14.84
N VAL A 52 4.60 -5.77 -14.09
CA VAL A 52 4.61 -4.41 -13.52
C VAL A 52 4.45 -3.34 -14.60
N GLU A 53 5.01 -3.53 -15.79
CA GLU A 53 4.88 -2.55 -16.87
C GLU A 53 3.43 -2.40 -17.35
N LYS A 54 2.62 -3.44 -17.23
CA LYS A 54 1.23 -3.47 -17.69
C LYS A 54 0.21 -3.03 -16.65
N ILE A 55 0.63 -2.80 -15.39
CA ILE A 55 -0.29 -2.32 -14.36
C ILE A 55 -0.51 -0.81 -14.52
N THR A 56 -1.77 -0.40 -14.44
CA THR A 56 -2.17 1.01 -14.44
C THR A 56 -1.81 1.70 -13.12
N ASP A 57 -1.82 3.03 -13.13
CA ASP A 57 -1.61 3.82 -11.91
C ASP A 57 -2.68 3.55 -10.84
N SER A 58 -3.93 3.27 -11.25
CA SER A 58 -5.01 2.90 -10.31
C SER A 58 -4.78 1.53 -9.68
N GLU A 59 -4.43 0.52 -10.48
CA GLU A 59 -4.10 -0.83 -9.99
C GLU A 59 -2.92 -0.79 -9.01
N ARG A 60 -1.88 0.00 -9.33
CA ARG A 60 -0.76 0.22 -8.41
C ARG A 60 -1.21 0.87 -7.11
N GLN A 61 -2.12 1.85 -7.17
CA GLN A 61 -2.64 2.51 -5.97
C GLN A 61 -3.46 1.53 -5.12
N HIS A 62 -4.26 0.65 -5.72
CA HIS A 62 -4.97 -0.39 -4.98
C HIS A 62 -4.03 -1.31 -4.20
N ILE A 63 -2.90 -1.72 -4.81
CA ILE A 63 -1.86 -2.48 -4.09
C ILE A 63 -1.35 -1.68 -2.89
N PHE A 64 -1.04 -0.39 -3.07
CA PHE A 64 -0.52 0.45 -1.99
C PHE A 64 -1.51 0.66 -0.85
N ASP A 65 -2.77 0.97 -1.18
CA ASP A 65 -3.84 1.16 -0.20
C ASP A 65 -4.10 -0.14 0.59
N TYR A 66 -4.06 -1.29 -0.10
CA TYR A 66 -4.17 -2.59 0.54
C TYR A 66 -3.01 -2.86 1.51
N LEU A 67 -1.76 -2.58 1.12
CA LEU A 67 -0.62 -2.75 2.02
C LEU A 67 -0.67 -1.78 3.21
N ASP A 68 -1.11 -0.54 3.02
CA ASP A 68 -1.29 0.38 4.13
C ASP A 68 -2.37 -0.10 5.10
N LEU A 69 -3.44 -0.72 4.58
CA LEU A 69 -4.50 -1.30 5.39
C LEU A 69 -4.02 -2.50 6.22
N VAL A 70 -3.25 -3.43 5.63
CA VAL A 70 -2.87 -4.70 6.29
C VAL A 70 -1.50 -4.66 7.00
N HIS A 71 -0.66 -3.67 6.71
CA HIS A 71 0.68 -3.52 7.29
C HIS A 71 0.90 -2.17 7.97
N ALA A 72 -0.09 -1.69 8.72
CA ALA A 72 0.04 -0.52 9.60
C ALA A 72 0.61 0.72 8.88
N ASN A 73 0.01 1.07 7.75
CA ASN A 73 0.41 2.20 6.90
C ASN A 73 1.86 2.09 6.38
N PHE A 74 2.31 0.88 6.04
CA PHE A 74 3.68 0.61 5.57
C PHE A 74 4.13 1.51 4.41
N ILE A 75 3.34 1.63 3.34
CA ILE A 75 3.66 2.44 2.16
C ILE A 75 3.72 3.91 2.53
N SER A 76 2.71 4.42 3.25
CA SER A 76 2.70 5.80 3.71
C SER A 76 3.90 6.11 4.60
N ARG A 77 4.25 5.22 5.54
CA ARG A 77 5.39 5.40 6.46
C ARG A 77 6.74 5.32 5.77
N ILE A 78 6.94 4.38 4.84
CA ILE A 78 8.24 4.23 4.17
C ILE A 78 8.48 5.39 3.20
N LYS A 79 7.43 5.83 2.49
CA LYS A 79 7.49 7.01 1.62
C LYS A 79 7.70 8.32 2.38
N ALA A 80 7.19 8.44 3.61
CA ALA A 80 7.40 9.63 4.43
C ALA A 80 8.85 9.72 4.96
N ASN A 81 9.47 8.58 5.26
CA ASN A 81 10.80 8.53 5.87
C ASN A 81 11.94 8.45 4.83
N PHE A 82 11.65 8.04 3.60
CA PHE A 82 12.63 7.84 2.54
C PHE A 82 12.12 8.37 1.20
N ASP A 83 13.02 8.99 0.42
CA ASP A 83 12.73 9.48 -0.93
C ASP A 83 12.81 8.32 -1.92
N LEU A 84 11.70 7.60 -2.07
CA LEU A 84 11.60 6.42 -2.94
C LEU A 84 10.84 6.73 -4.23
N THR A 85 11.36 6.23 -5.35
CA THR A 85 10.62 6.26 -6.62
C THR A 85 9.38 5.36 -6.57
N LYS A 86 8.42 5.60 -7.47
CA LYS A 86 7.22 4.74 -7.61
C LYS A 86 7.59 3.26 -7.82
N GLY A 87 8.63 2.98 -8.60
CA GLY A 87 9.10 1.62 -8.86
C GLY A 87 9.76 0.97 -7.64
N GLU A 88 10.48 1.75 -6.84
CA GLU A 88 11.08 1.28 -5.58
C GLU A 88 10.04 0.99 -4.50
N LEU A 89 9.00 1.83 -4.40
CA LEU A 89 7.85 1.56 -3.53
C LEU A 89 7.13 0.28 -3.93
N LEU A 90 6.93 0.04 -5.24
CA LEU A 90 6.32 -1.19 -5.71
C LEU A 90 7.21 -2.41 -5.47
N LEU A 91 8.53 -2.30 -5.67
CA LEU A 91 9.46 -3.37 -5.32
C LEU A 91 9.41 -3.67 -3.82
N ALA A 92 9.39 -2.64 -2.97
CA ALA A 92 9.27 -2.81 -1.52
C ALA A 92 7.94 -3.47 -1.13
N ALA A 93 6.83 -3.07 -1.78
CA ALA A 93 5.52 -3.67 -1.60
C ALA A 93 5.53 -5.18 -1.92
N LEU A 94 6.05 -5.56 -3.08
CA LEU A 94 6.14 -6.97 -3.50
C LEU A 94 7.04 -7.79 -2.58
N ILE A 95 8.13 -7.21 -2.06
CA ILE A 95 8.96 -7.87 -1.03
C ILE A 95 8.18 -8.02 0.29
N LYS A 96 7.42 -7.00 0.72
CA LYS A 96 6.62 -7.03 1.95
C LYS A 96 5.58 -8.14 1.94
N VAL A 97 4.93 -8.38 0.79
CA VAL A 97 3.97 -9.47 0.60
C VAL A 97 4.63 -10.82 0.32
N GLY A 98 5.96 -10.90 0.23
CA GLY A 98 6.71 -12.15 0.21
C GLY A 98 7.14 -12.67 -1.16
N PHE A 99 7.13 -11.85 -2.22
CA PHE A 99 7.56 -12.30 -3.55
C PHE A 99 9.04 -12.71 -3.54
N SER A 100 9.32 -13.92 -4.03
CA SER A 100 10.68 -14.42 -4.20
C SER A 100 11.43 -13.69 -5.31
N VAL A 101 12.76 -13.78 -5.33
CA VAL A 101 13.58 -13.20 -6.42
C VAL A 101 13.15 -13.71 -7.80
N LYS A 102 12.75 -14.98 -7.91
CA LYS A 102 12.26 -15.56 -9.17
C LYS A 102 10.94 -14.94 -9.61
N GLN A 103 9.99 -14.76 -8.70
CA GLN A 103 8.72 -14.09 -9.00
C GLN A 103 8.95 -12.63 -9.38
N LEU A 104 9.83 -11.92 -8.67
CA LEU A 104 10.19 -10.54 -9.02
C LEU A 104 10.81 -10.45 -10.42
N MET A 105 11.64 -11.41 -10.85
CA MET A 105 12.16 -11.43 -12.22
C MET A 105 11.04 -11.53 -13.26
N ILE A 106 10.08 -12.41 -13.06
CA ILE A 106 8.93 -12.60 -13.96
C ILE A 106 8.08 -11.32 -13.99
N VAL A 107 7.74 -10.80 -12.81
CA VAL A 107 6.84 -9.67 -12.65
C VAL A 107 7.43 -8.36 -13.17
N PHE A 108 8.74 -8.14 -13.00
CA PHE A 108 9.43 -6.98 -13.57
C PHE A 108 9.94 -7.23 -15.00
N ASP A 109 9.66 -8.40 -15.58
CA ASP A 109 10.13 -8.83 -16.89
C ASP A 109 11.62 -8.53 -17.12
N CYS A 110 12.46 -8.99 -16.19
CA CYS A 110 13.89 -8.69 -16.24
C CYS A 110 14.77 -9.80 -15.67
N GLU A 111 16.04 -9.74 -16.05
CA GLU A 111 17.05 -10.68 -15.58
C GLU A 111 17.31 -10.54 -14.07
N THR A 112 17.77 -11.62 -13.46
CA THR A 112 18.12 -11.66 -12.03
C THR A 112 19.10 -10.54 -11.64
N ARG A 113 20.06 -10.24 -12.52
CA ARG A 113 21.06 -9.19 -12.29
C ARG A 113 20.43 -7.81 -12.14
N SER A 114 19.38 -7.53 -12.91
CA SER A 114 18.62 -6.28 -12.85
C SER A 114 17.84 -6.18 -11.54
N ILE A 115 17.21 -7.28 -11.09
CA ILE A 115 16.55 -7.33 -9.77
C ILE A 115 17.55 -7.04 -8.65
N TYR A 116 18.75 -7.64 -8.66
CA TYR A 116 19.76 -7.36 -7.65
C TYR A 116 20.21 -5.89 -7.65
N LYS A 117 20.40 -5.29 -8.83
CA LYS A 117 20.73 -3.85 -8.93
C LYS A 117 19.62 -2.97 -8.36
N ASN A 118 18.35 -3.28 -8.66
CA ASN A 118 17.21 -2.55 -8.12
C ASN A 118 17.10 -2.71 -6.59
N LYS A 119 17.33 -3.91 -6.05
CA LYS A 119 17.41 -4.13 -4.60
C LYS A 119 18.55 -3.35 -3.94
N GLN A 120 19.73 -3.28 -4.57
CA GLN A 120 20.85 -2.49 -4.05
C GLN A 120 20.54 -0.99 -4.06
N ARG A 121 19.88 -0.49 -5.10
CA ARG A 121 19.41 0.90 -5.15
C ARG A 121 18.40 1.20 -4.04
N LEU A 122 17.43 0.30 -3.85
CA LEU A 122 16.47 0.41 -2.76
C LEU A 122 17.17 0.39 -1.39
N LYS A 123 18.13 -0.51 -1.16
CA LYS A 123 18.95 -0.50 0.08
C LYS A 123 19.63 0.84 0.32
N ALA A 124 20.22 1.43 -0.71
CA ALA A 124 20.90 2.72 -0.60
C ALA A 124 19.93 3.85 -0.23
N HIS A 125 18.75 3.92 -0.86
CA HIS A 125 17.73 4.91 -0.51
C HIS A 125 17.11 4.68 0.88
N LEU A 126 17.05 3.43 1.34
CA LEU A 126 16.67 3.07 2.71
C LEU A 126 17.81 3.27 3.73
N LYS A 127 18.97 3.78 3.29
CA LYS A 127 20.16 4.06 4.10
C LYS A 127 20.68 2.83 4.87
N LEU A 128 20.54 1.66 4.25
CA LEU A 128 21.02 0.39 4.80
C LEU A 128 22.49 0.16 4.49
N LYS A 129 23.21 -0.44 5.43
CA LYS A 129 24.59 -0.90 5.24
C LYS A 129 24.62 -2.14 4.36
N LYS A 130 25.82 -2.52 3.92
CA LYS A 130 26.02 -3.64 2.99
C LYS A 130 25.54 -4.96 3.61
N GLU A 131 25.84 -5.15 4.88
CA GLU A 131 25.54 -6.30 5.72
C GLU A 131 24.06 -6.40 6.14
N ASP A 132 23.31 -5.30 6.12
CA ASP A 132 21.90 -5.30 6.53
C ASP A 132 21.04 -6.09 5.55
N SER A 133 20.06 -6.87 6.02
CA SER A 133 19.12 -7.56 5.12
C SER A 133 18.01 -6.60 4.68
N LEU A 134 17.86 -6.42 3.37
CA LEU A 134 16.75 -5.63 2.81
C LEU A 134 15.41 -6.28 3.13
N GLU A 135 15.33 -7.59 2.97
CA GLU A 135 14.13 -8.39 3.20
C GLU A 135 13.70 -8.33 4.67
N GLN A 136 14.63 -8.47 5.61
CA GLN A 136 14.31 -8.33 7.04
C GLN A 136 13.85 -6.91 7.38
N MET A 137 14.55 -5.89 6.88
CA MET A 137 14.15 -4.51 7.10
C MET A 137 12.73 -4.29 6.60
N ILE A 138 12.42 -4.67 5.36
CA ILE A 138 11.08 -4.50 4.79
C ILE A 138 10.04 -5.30 5.59
N ALA A 139 10.35 -6.54 5.98
CA ALA A 139 9.42 -7.39 6.73
C ALA A 139 9.01 -6.78 8.08
N PHE A 140 9.95 -6.16 8.80
CA PHE A 140 9.71 -5.61 10.15
C PHE A 140 9.42 -4.11 10.20
N TYR A 141 9.65 -3.38 9.11
CA TYR A 141 9.32 -1.95 9.03
C TYR A 141 7.82 -1.70 9.10
#